data_AF-A0A831WXJ2-F1
#
_entry.id   AF-A0A831WXJ2-F1
#
_cell.length_a   1.000
_cell.length_b   1.000
_cell.length_c   1.000
_cell.angle_alpha   90.00
_cell.angle_beta   90.00
_cell.angle_gamma   90.00
#
_symmetry.space_group_name_H-M   'P 1'
#
loop_
_entity.id
_entity.type
_entity.pdbx_description
1 polymer ?
#
loop_
_entity_poly.entity_id
_entity_poly.type
_entity_poly.pdbx_seq_one_letter_code
_entity_poly.pdbx_strand_id
1 'polypeptide(L)'
;MSGFAAGGMGGVTDPLWGTPSPLTTGACGGDPPAPGWNETTKTLTLHPGHYTQANKTTSLKNLKQADTIILERGIYCFDGVSFDPSNSVQVIDGGDGVLLYFTGGGTFSVASNTIKTLTIRDAKAAGTSWGQTGDAARWDEIAIWIDNTNASGACNSVNVLKVSGTGTWTIEGTIYAPCTSIQFNGNKSAAALSGMLIGYEVKLQGSIDLKITVPPSTEQKPPMVYLTK
;
A
#
# COMPACT_ATOMS: atom_id res chain seq x y z
N MET A 1 -29.22 18.02 -28.09
CA MET A 1 -28.59 17.33 -26.96
C MET A 1 -27.50 16.44 -27.51
N SER A 2 -26.24 16.88 -27.43
CA SER A 2 -25.08 16.11 -27.90
C SER A 2 -24.64 15.17 -26.77
N GLY A 3 -24.87 13.87 -26.96
CA GLY A 3 -24.42 12.84 -26.03
C GLY A 3 -22.90 12.74 -26.03
N PHE A 4 -22.31 12.66 -24.85
CA PHE A 4 -20.91 12.31 -24.68
C PHE A 4 -20.72 10.85 -25.08
N ALA A 5 -20.02 10.59 -26.18
CA ALA A 5 -19.52 9.27 -26.51
C ALA A 5 -18.29 9.01 -25.64
N ALA A 6 -18.42 8.13 -24.66
CA ALA A 6 -17.27 7.59 -23.93
C ALA A 6 -16.50 6.67 -24.87
N GLY A 7 -15.46 7.19 -25.51
CA GLY A 7 -14.49 6.40 -26.25
C GLY A 7 -13.69 5.55 -25.27
N GLY A 8 -14.05 4.28 -25.12
CA GLY A 8 -13.22 3.32 -24.42
C GLY A 8 -11.92 3.13 -25.22
N MET A 9 -10.80 3.62 -24.68
CA MET A 9 -9.48 3.24 -25.17
C MET A 9 -9.32 1.73 -24.95
N GLY A 10 -8.70 1.03 -25.91
CA GLY A 10 -8.39 -0.39 -25.83
C GLY A 10 -7.58 -0.74 -24.57
N GLY A 11 -7.45 -2.04 -24.29
CA GLY A 11 -6.82 -2.56 -23.07
C GLY A 11 -5.49 -1.85 -22.78
N VAL A 12 -5.44 -1.17 -21.64
CA VAL A 12 -4.22 -0.51 -21.16
C VAL A 12 -3.29 -1.59 -20.60
N THR A 13 -2.04 -1.58 -21.05
CA THR A 13 -1.00 -2.46 -20.50
C THR A 13 -0.62 -2.01 -19.08
N ASP A 14 -0.73 -2.92 -18.12
CA ASP A 14 -0.27 -2.71 -16.75
C ASP A 14 1.26 -2.49 -16.74
N PRO A 15 1.74 -1.29 -16.35
CA PRO A 15 3.17 -0.97 -16.37
C PRO A 15 3.97 -1.76 -15.33
N LEU A 16 3.32 -2.23 -14.25
CA LEU A 16 3.97 -3.00 -13.19
C LEU A 16 3.83 -4.51 -13.42
N TRP A 17 3.22 -4.93 -14.53
CA TRP A 17 3.13 -6.33 -14.90
C TRP A 17 4.52 -6.98 -14.98
N GLY A 18 4.65 -8.17 -14.40
CA GLY A 18 5.92 -8.92 -14.39
C GLY A 18 6.93 -8.43 -13.35
N THR A 19 6.61 -7.40 -12.56
CA THR A 19 7.40 -7.03 -11.38
C THR A 19 7.51 -8.24 -10.43
N PRO A 20 8.72 -8.74 -10.12
CA PRO A 20 8.88 -9.87 -9.21
C PRO A 20 8.48 -9.49 -7.79
N SER A 21 7.91 -10.42 -7.03
CA SER A 21 7.51 -10.13 -5.66
C SER A 21 8.71 -10.01 -4.71
N PRO A 22 8.64 -9.14 -3.69
CA PRO A 22 9.69 -9.06 -2.67
C PRO A 22 9.90 -10.41 -1.97
N LEU A 23 8.84 -11.19 -1.77
CA LEU A 23 8.94 -12.50 -1.11
C LEU A 23 9.76 -13.52 -1.92
N THR A 24 9.51 -13.62 -3.22
CA THR A 24 10.21 -14.60 -4.09
C THR A 24 11.67 -14.23 -4.37
N THR A 25 12.01 -12.95 -4.24
CA THR A 25 13.37 -12.43 -4.44
C THR A 25 14.21 -12.41 -3.16
N GLY A 26 13.63 -12.80 -2.01
CA GLY A 26 14.29 -12.74 -0.71
C GLY A 26 14.41 -11.32 -0.13
N ALA A 27 13.78 -10.33 -0.76
CA ALA A 27 13.75 -8.93 -0.35
C ALA A 27 13.21 -8.70 1.07
N CYS A 28 12.27 -9.56 1.47
CA CYS A 28 11.60 -9.47 2.75
C CYS A 28 12.55 -9.71 3.93
N GLY A 29 13.76 -10.21 3.68
CA GLY A 29 14.70 -10.58 4.73
C GLY A 29 14.13 -11.68 5.62
N GLY A 30 14.49 -11.63 6.90
CA GLY A 30 14.00 -12.55 7.92
C GLY A 30 12.90 -11.95 8.80
N ASP A 31 12.67 -12.59 9.94
CA ASP A 31 11.78 -12.07 10.97
C ASP A 31 12.22 -10.65 11.38
N PRO A 32 11.30 -9.68 11.39
CA PRO A 32 11.63 -8.33 11.85
C PRO A 32 11.96 -8.36 13.35
N PRO A 33 12.87 -7.50 13.82
CA PRO A 33 13.13 -7.34 15.25
C PRO A 33 11.86 -6.91 16.01
N ALA A 34 11.89 -7.09 17.33
CA ALA A 34 10.78 -6.67 18.19
C ALA A 34 10.49 -5.17 17.98
N PRO A 35 9.21 -4.77 17.88
CA PRO A 35 8.86 -3.41 17.56
C PRO A 35 9.20 -2.47 18.73
N GLY A 36 9.62 -1.25 18.41
CA GLY A 36 9.79 -0.19 19.40
C GLY A 36 8.43 0.23 19.96
N TRP A 37 8.27 0.27 21.29
CA TRP A 37 7.01 0.68 21.93
C TRP A 37 7.24 1.76 22.97
N ASN A 38 6.57 2.90 22.81
CA ASN A 38 6.49 3.96 23.79
C ASN A 38 5.11 3.93 24.46
N GLU A 39 5.05 3.50 25.72
CA GLU A 39 3.82 3.38 26.50
C GLU A 39 3.14 4.74 26.75
N THR A 40 3.92 5.80 26.93
CA THR A 40 3.42 7.14 27.27
C THR A 40 2.75 7.82 26.09
N THR A 41 3.37 7.74 24.90
CA THR A 41 2.84 8.36 23.68
C THR A 41 2.02 7.41 22.82
N LYS A 42 1.92 6.13 23.22
CA LYS A 42 1.33 5.05 22.43
C LYS A 42 1.91 4.97 21.02
N THR A 43 3.21 5.21 20.90
CA THR A 43 3.93 5.17 19.62
C THR A 43 4.53 3.79 19.40
N LEU A 44 4.18 3.16 18.28
CA LEU A 44 4.71 1.90 17.81
C LEU A 44 5.66 2.15 16.64
N THR A 45 6.90 1.69 16.73
CA THR A 45 7.87 1.73 15.63
C THR A 45 8.04 0.33 15.09
N LEU A 46 7.79 0.15 13.80
CA LEU A 46 7.90 -1.13 13.10
C LEU A 46 9.13 -1.11 12.18
N HIS A 47 9.81 -2.24 12.11
CA HIS A 47 11.02 -2.43 11.30
C HIS A 47 10.71 -3.24 10.03
N PRO A 48 11.36 -2.98 8.89
CA PRO A 48 11.17 -3.79 7.70
C PRO A 48 11.50 -5.28 7.97
N GLY A 49 10.83 -6.19 7.24
CA GLY A 49 11.01 -7.62 7.43
C GLY A 49 9.83 -8.47 6.95
N HIS A 50 9.92 -9.78 7.21
CA HIS A 50 8.88 -10.76 6.89
C HIS A 50 7.97 -11.01 8.09
N TYR A 51 6.74 -10.51 8.01
CA TYR A 51 5.69 -10.67 9.02
C TYR A 51 4.82 -11.87 8.66
N THR A 52 4.76 -12.85 9.56
CA THR A 52 4.06 -14.12 9.37
C THR A 52 3.11 -14.41 10.53
N GLN A 53 2.22 -15.39 10.37
CA GLN A 53 1.35 -15.83 11.46
C GLN A 53 2.13 -16.31 12.70
N ALA A 54 3.36 -16.81 12.52
CA ALA A 54 4.19 -17.29 13.61
C ALA A 54 4.79 -16.14 14.45
N ASN A 55 5.17 -15.02 13.82
CA ASN A 55 5.82 -13.91 14.51
C ASN A 55 4.87 -12.74 14.86
N LYS A 56 3.65 -12.70 14.30
CA LYS A 56 2.73 -11.55 14.46
C LYS A 56 2.48 -11.12 15.90
N THR A 57 2.44 -12.06 16.84
CA THR A 57 2.15 -11.79 18.26
C THR A 57 3.28 -11.00 18.93
N THR A 58 4.50 -11.13 18.41
CA THR A 58 5.69 -10.39 18.84
C THR A 58 5.88 -9.16 17.97
N SER A 59 5.92 -9.33 16.65
CA SER A 59 6.32 -8.30 15.69
C SER A 59 5.26 -7.22 15.43
N LEU A 60 3.99 -7.52 15.67
CA LEU A 60 2.87 -6.57 15.59
C LEU A 60 2.17 -6.40 16.94
N LYS A 61 2.90 -6.70 18.02
CA LYS A 61 2.46 -6.43 19.39
C LYS A 61 2.08 -4.95 19.49
N ASN A 62 0.93 -4.67 20.09
CA ASN A 62 0.39 -3.33 20.28
C ASN A 62 -0.07 -2.60 19.01
N LEU A 63 -0.14 -3.24 17.83
CA LEU A 63 -0.67 -2.63 16.59
C LEU A 63 -2.06 -2.00 16.79
N LYS A 64 -2.91 -2.68 17.57
CA LYS A 64 -4.27 -2.22 17.92
C LYS A 64 -4.30 -1.20 19.07
N GLN A 65 -3.19 -0.92 19.72
CA GLN A 65 -3.11 -0.02 20.89
C GLN A 65 -2.34 1.27 20.57
N ALA A 66 -1.64 1.31 19.44
CA ALA A 66 -0.86 2.46 19.04
C ALA A 66 -1.77 3.61 18.60
N ASP A 67 -1.45 4.83 19.03
CA ASP A 67 -2.01 6.08 18.48
C ASP A 67 -1.18 6.59 17.30
N THR A 68 0.09 6.18 17.22
CA THR A 68 1.02 6.51 16.13
C THR A 68 1.84 5.29 15.78
N ILE A 69 1.91 4.98 14.49
CA ILE A 69 2.76 3.94 13.92
C ILE A 69 3.81 4.62 13.05
N ILE A 70 5.07 4.41 13.38
CA ILE A 70 6.21 4.84 12.59
C ILE A 70 6.75 3.62 11.85
N LEU A 71 6.82 3.74 10.52
CA LEU A 71 7.45 2.74 9.66
C LEU A 71 8.86 3.23 9.35
N GLU A 72 9.87 2.48 9.79
CA GLU A 72 11.23 2.69 9.30
C GLU A 72 11.34 2.42 7.79
N ARG A 73 12.41 2.93 7.19
CA ARG A 73 12.69 2.70 5.76
C ARG A 73 12.81 1.21 5.45
N GLY A 74 12.13 0.75 4.40
CA GLY A 74 12.36 -0.58 3.84
C GLY A 74 11.09 -1.28 3.36
N ILE A 75 11.21 -2.61 3.20
CA ILE A 75 10.14 -3.47 2.69
C ILE A 75 9.52 -4.25 3.84
N TYR A 76 8.19 -4.17 3.92
CA TYR A 76 7.38 -4.90 4.88
C TYR A 76 6.58 -5.95 4.14
N CYS A 77 6.87 -7.22 4.39
CA CYS A 77 6.16 -8.32 3.76
C CYS A 77 5.21 -8.97 4.74
N PHE A 78 3.92 -8.72 4.59
CA PHE A 78 2.85 -9.33 5.37
C PHE A 78 2.34 -10.58 4.66
N ASP A 79 2.81 -11.74 5.10
CA ASP A 79 2.48 -13.04 4.53
C ASP A 79 1.42 -13.74 5.39
N GLY A 80 0.19 -13.71 4.88
CA GLY A 80 -1.00 -14.19 5.57
C GLY A 80 -1.38 -13.36 6.80
N VAL A 81 -0.75 -12.20 7.03
CA VAL A 81 -1.00 -11.32 8.18
C VAL A 81 -1.65 -10.02 7.71
N SER A 82 -2.60 -9.51 8.50
CA SER A 82 -3.24 -8.22 8.21
C SER A 82 -2.58 -7.07 8.97
N PHE A 83 -2.33 -5.98 8.26
CA PHE A 83 -2.01 -4.69 8.86
C PHE A 83 -3.31 -3.92 9.08
N ASP A 84 -3.78 -3.96 10.33
CA ASP A 84 -5.05 -3.38 10.72
C ASP A 84 -4.89 -2.65 12.07
N PRO A 85 -4.42 -1.38 12.08
CA PRO A 85 -4.35 -0.58 13.29
C PRO A 85 -5.75 -0.26 13.87
N SER A 86 -5.81 0.35 15.06
CA SER A 86 -7.09 0.69 15.69
C SER A 86 -7.66 2.04 15.24
N ASN A 87 -8.77 2.44 15.88
CA ASN A 87 -9.66 3.51 15.43
C ASN A 87 -9.07 4.93 15.53
N SER A 88 -7.79 5.17 15.78
CA SER A 88 -7.20 6.52 15.80
C SER A 88 -5.69 6.48 15.63
N VAL A 89 -5.20 6.26 14.41
CA VAL A 89 -3.77 6.09 14.17
C VAL A 89 -3.23 7.10 13.16
N GLN A 90 -2.06 7.65 13.48
CA GLN A 90 -1.16 8.25 12.50
C GLN A 90 -0.19 7.18 11.99
N VAL A 91 -0.19 6.88 10.70
CA VAL A 91 0.82 6.01 10.08
C VAL A 91 1.75 6.92 9.29
N ILE A 92 3.01 7.00 9.72
CA ILE A 92 3.99 7.93 9.16
C ILE A 92 5.21 7.11 8.76
N ASP A 93 5.66 7.25 7.51
CA ASP A 93 7.01 6.81 7.15
C ASP A 93 8.05 7.68 7.87
N GLY A 94 9.10 7.07 8.41
CA GLY A 94 10.14 7.75 9.17
C GLY A 94 10.96 8.78 8.39
N GLY A 95 10.63 9.02 7.12
CA GLY A 95 11.20 10.06 6.28
C GLY A 95 11.66 9.58 4.91
N ASP A 96 11.85 8.26 4.71
CA ASP A 96 12.43 7.72 3.48
C ASP A 96 11.89 6.31 3.18
N GLY A 97 11.09 6.13 2.13
CA GLY A 97 11.03 4.87 1.39
C GLY A 97 10.37 3.67 2.08
N VAL A 98 9.06 3.46 1.90
CA VAL A 98 8.36 2.28 2.43
C VAL A 98 7.56 1.57 1.34
N LEU A 99 7.73 0.24 1.25
CA LEU A 99 6.84 -0.65 0.50
C LEU A 99 6.12 -1.58 1.49
N LEU A 100 4.79 -1.51 1.49
CA LEU A 100 3.94 -2.46 2.20
C LEU A 100 3.45 -3.53 1.22
N TYR A 101 4.02 -4.73 1.28
CA TYR A 101 3.68 -5.88 0.45
C TYR A 101 2.81 -6.87 1.23
N PHE A 102 1.65 -7.23 0.70
CA PHE A 102 0.70 -8.16 1.32
C PHE A 102 0.49 -9.37 0.41
N THR A 103 0.57 -10.57 0.97
CA THR A 103 0.32 -11.83 0.26
C THR A 103 -0.28 -12.86 1.21
N GLY A 104 -0.57 -14.08 0.71
CA GLY A 104 -1.03 -15.20 1.54
C GLY A 104 -2.38 -14.96 2.24
N GLY A 105 -3.20 -14.00 1.78
CA GLY A 105 -4.44 -13.60 2.45
C GLY A 105 -4.28 -12.44 3.45
N GLY A 106 -3.11 -11.80 3.50
CA GLY A 106 -2.89 -10.58 4.28
C GLY A 106 -3.68 -9.39 3.71
N THR A 107 -4.19 -8.52 4.59
CA THR A 107 -4.97 -7.34 4.21
C THR A 107 -4.39 -6.05 4.78
N PHE A 108 -4.58 -4.95 4.05
CA PHE A 108 -4.35 -3.60 4.55
C PHE A 108 -5.70 -2.94 4.83
N SER A 109 -6.00 -2.74 6.10
CA SER A 109 -7.24 -2.09 6.53
C SER A 109 -6.91 -1.00 7.53
N VAL A 110 -7.14 0.25 7.16
CA VAL A 110 -7.13 1.35 8.12
C VAL A 110 -8.56 1.86 8.15
N ALA A 111 -9.34 1.40 9.14
CA ALA A 111 -10.73 1.77 9.32
C ALA A 111 -10.88 2.54 10.63
N SER A 112 -11.28 3.80 10.54
CA SER A 112 -11.51 4.62 11.71
C SER A 112 -12.50 5.74 11.38
N ASN A 113 -13.30 6.17 12.35
CA ASN A 113 -14.08 7.41 12.26
C ASN A 113 -13.22 8.69 12.38
N THR A 114 -11.92 8.56 12.66
CA THR A 114 -10.92 9.58 12.99
C THR A 114 -9.49 9.13 12.60
N ILE A 115 -9.25 8.61 11.38
CA ILE A 115 -7.86 8.54 10.88
C ILE A 115 -7.35 9.97 10.90
N LYS A 116 -6.28 10.26 11.64
CA LYS A 116 -5.72 11.61 11.66
C LYS A 116 -4.84 11.83 10.42
N THR A 117 -3.98 10.85 10.12
CA THR A 117 -2.99 10.95 9.03
C THR A 117 -2.50 9.57 8.58
N LEU A 118 -2.59 9.25 7.28
CA LEU A 118 -1.80 8.18 6.65
C LEU A 118 -0.81 8.85 5.69
N THR A 119 0.48 8.64 5.90
CA THR A 119 1.52 9.25 5.07
C THR A 119 2.60 8.23 4.70
N ILE A 120 2.71 7.96 3.41
CA ILE A 120 3.87 7.30 2.77
C ILE A 120 4.37 8.31 1.74
N ARG A 121 5.55 8.90 1.92
CA ARG A 121 6.08 10.03 1.13
C ARG A 121 7.09 9.59 0.08
N ASP A 122 7.65 8.41 0.19
CA ASP A 122 8.51 7.88 -0.85
C ASP A 122 8.34 6.36 -0.92
N ALA A 123 8.15 5.84 -2.14
CA ALA A 123 8.13 4.41 -2.41
C ALA A 123 9.54 3.83 -2.55
N LYS A 124 10.61 4.64 -2.47
CA LYS A 124 12.03 4.23 -2.49
C LYS A 124 12.48 3.41 -1.27
N ALA A 125 11.79 2.32 -0.99
CA ALA A 125 12.21 1.31 -0.03
C ALA A 125 13.60 0.80 -0.43
N ALA A 126 14.64 1.28 0.24
CA ALA A 126 15.96 0.67 0.16
C ALA A 126 16.13 -0.25 1.37
N GLY A 127 16.16 -1.55 1.09
CA GLY A 127 16.78 -2.55 1.97
C GLY A 127 18.26 -2.70 1.62
N THR A 128 19.09 -3.12 2.56
CA THR A 128 20.56 -3.14 2.44
C THR A 128 21.14 -4.49 2.01
N SER A 129 20.38 -5.31 1.26
CA SER A 129 20.86 -6.60 0.78
C SER A 129 20.15 -6.99 -0.51
N TRP A 130 20.68 -6.58 -1.67
CA TRP A 130 20.06 -6.88 -2.95
C TRP A 130 21.04 -7.54 -3.91
N GLY A 131 20.79 -8.83 -4.14
CA GLY A 131 21.35 -9.60 -5.24
C GLY A 131 20.58 -9.43 -6.56
N GLN A 132 19.76 -8.39 -6.71
CA GLN A 132 19.19 -8.00 -8.01
C GLN A 132 19.17 -6.48 -8.16
N THR A 133 20.29 -5.94 -8.64
CA THR A 133 20.33 -4.67 -9.36
C THR A 133 19.77 -4.93 -10.76
N GLY A 134 18.55 -4.46 -11.04
CA GLY A 134 17.98 -4.47 -12.38
C GLY A 134 16.60 -3.80 -12.40
N ASP A 135 16.33 -3.07 -13.47
CA ASP A 135 15.11 -2.27 -13.74
C ASP A 135 13.78 -3.06 -13.62
N ALA A 136 13.83 -4.39 -13.46
CA ALA A 136 12.66 -5.25 -13.43
C ALA A 136 11.86 -5.18 -12.12
N ALA A 137 12.49 -4.81 -11.01
CA ALA A 137 11.85 -4.90 -9.70
C ALA A 137 10.90 -3.74 -9.39
N ARG A 138 11.10 -2.54 -9.94
CA ARG A 138 10.23 -1.33 -9.82
C ARG A 138 9.60 -1.05 -8.44
N TRP A 139 10.12 -1.63 -7.37
CA TRP A 139 9.55 -1.54 -6.02
C TRP A 139 9.65 -0.13 -5.46
N ASP A 140 10.63 0.63 -5.95
CA ASP A 140 10.84 2.06 -5.68
C ASP A 140 9.70 2.95 -6.19
N GLU A 141 8.79 2.40 -7.00
CA GLU A 141 7.59 3.09 -7.48
C GLU A 141 6.31 2.69 -6.73
N ILE A 142 6.36 1.66 -5.86
CA ILE A 142 5.19 1.05 -5.23
C ILE A 142 5.18 1.33 -3.73
N ALA A 143 4.15 2.02 -3.24
CA ALA A 143 3.94 2.26 -1.81
C ALA A 143 3.20 1.11 -1.13
N ILE A 144 2.20 0.56 -1.82
CA ILE A 144 1.38 -0.55 -1.31
C ILE A 144 1.16 -1.55 -2.43
N TRP A 145 1.52 -2.81 -2.19
CA TRP A 145 1.27 -3.92 -3.09
C TRP A 145 0.41 -4.99 -2.39
N ILE A 146 -0.79 -5.24 -2.92
CA ILE A 146 -1.61 -6.40 -2.54
C ILE A 146 -1.47 -7.48 -3.62
N ASP A 147 -0.62 -8.48 -3.37
CA ASP A 147 -0.46 -9.63 -4.25
C ASP A 147 -1.47 -10.72 -3.88
N ASN A 148 -2.45 -10.87 -4.75
CA ASN A 148 -3.50 -11.86 -4.62
C ASN A 148 -3.47 -12.89 -5.75
N THR A 149 -2.29 -13.08 -6.33
CA THR A 149 -2.07 -14.16 -7.27
C THR A 149 -1.78 -15.45 -6.51
N ASN A 150 -2.36 -16.56 -6.98
CA ASN A 150 -2.00 -17.87 -6.48
C ASN A 150 -0.66 -18.33 -7.07
N ALA A 151 -0.16 -19.50 -6.66
CA ALA A 151 1.09 -20.07 -7.18
C ALA A 151 1.09 -20.30 -8.72
N SER A 152 -0.09 -20.32 -9.36
CA SER A 152 -0.24 -20.41 -10.82
C SER A 152 -0.43 -19.05 -11.51
N GLY A 153 -0.33 -17.94 -10.77
CA GLY A 153 -0.50 -16.58 -11.30
C GLY A 153 -1.96 -16.15 -11.52
N ALA A 154 -2.94 -16.93 -11.06
CA ALA A 154 -4.36 -16.61 -11.20
C ALA A 154 -4.83 -15.75 -10.01
N CYS A 155 -5.71 -14.79 -10.29
CA CYS A 155 -6.30 -13.95 -9.25
C CYS A 155 -7.19 -14.78 -8.32
N ASN A 156 -6.90 -14.74 -7.02
CA ASN A 156 -7.84 -15.15 -5.98
C ASN A 156 -8.71 -13.94 -5.63
N SER A 157 -10.03 -14.11 -5.48
CA SER A 157 -10.95 -13.01 -5.12
C SER A 157 -11.00 -12.76 -3.62
N VAL A 158 -9.85 -12.60 -2.96
CA VAL A 158 -9.82 -12.44 -1.49
C VAL A 158 -8.65 -11.59 -1.07
N ASN A 159 -8.87 -10.29 -0.93
CA ASN A 159 -8.14 -9.35 -0.06
C ASN A 159 -8.64 -7.96 -0.42
N VAL A 160 -8.94 -7.15 0.58
CA VAL A 160 -9.47 -5.80 0.40
C VAL A 160 -8.41 -4.82 0.93
N LEU A 161 -7.99 -3.88 0.08
CA LEU A 161 -7.38 -2.65 0.56
C LEU A 161 -8.54 -1.76 1.01
N LYS A 162 -8.69 -1.57 2.32
CA LYS A 162 -9.75 -0.72 2.87
C LYS A 162 -9.14 0.46 3.60
N VAL A 163 -9.39 1.65 3.10
CA VAL A 163 -9.06 2.89 3.80
C VAL A 163 -10.37 3.60 4.10
N SER A 164 -10.63 3.87 5.37
CA SER A 164 -11.87 4.51 5.80
C SER A 164 -11.64 5.49 6.95
N GLY A 165 -12.09 6.73 6.82
CA GLY A 165 -12.09 7.71 7.92
C GLY A 165 -12.23 9.16 7.50
N THR A 166 -12.11 10.09 8.46
CA THR A 166 -12.45 11.54 8.32
C THR A 166 -11.25 12.49 8.23
N GLY A 167 -10.00 12.01 8.31
CA GLY A 167 -8.82 12.87 8.20
C GLY A 167 -8.09 12.81 6.86
N THR A 168 -6.84 13.25 6.87
CA THR A 168 -6.04 13.40 5.65
C THR A 168 -5.25 12.13 5.37
N TRP A 169 -5.20 11.72 4.11
CA TRP A 169 -4.35 10.63 3.66
C TRP A 169 -3.53 11.09 2.47
N THR A 170 -2.24 10.77 2.50
CA THR A 170 -1.24 11.12 1.51
C THR A 170 -0.40 9.89 1.23
N ILE A 171 -0.55 9.33 0.03
CA ILE A 171 0.27 8.20 -0.41
C ILE A 171 1.02 8.69 -1.64
N GLU A 172 2.34 8.77 -1.54
CA GLU A 172 3.26 9.06 -2.62
C GLU A 172 3.90 7.74 -3.04
N GLY A 173 3.69 7.36 -4.31
CA GLY A 173 3.93 6.02 -4.83
C GLY A 173 2.65 5.34 -5.31
N THR A 174 2.84 4.24 -6.03
CA THR A 174 1.76 3.46 -6.64
C THR A 174 1.10 2.53 -5.62
N ILE A 175 -0.23 2.45 -5.68
CA ILE A 175 -0.99 1.36 -5.07
C ILE A 175 -1.23 0.31 -6.16
N TYR A 176 -0.63 -0.87 -5.99
CA TYR A 176 -0.67 -1.97 -6.95
C TYR A 176 -1.42 -3.17 -6.34
N ALA A 177 -2.62 -3.45 -6.84
CA ALA A 177 -3.49 -4.51 -6.35
C ALA A 177 -4.33 -5.12 -7.51
N PRO A 178 -3.68 -5.63 -8.57
CA PRO A 178 -4.34 -5.96 -9.85
C PRO A 178 -5.43 -7.02 -9.75
N CYS A 179 -5.42 -7.84 -8.71
CA CYS A 179 -6.38 -8.91 -8.45
C CYS A 179 -7.35 -8.60 -7.28
N THR A 180 -7.40 -7.36 -6.81
CA THR A 180 -8.08 -6.98 -5.56
C THR A 180 -9.01 -5.78 -5.74
N SER A 181 -10.11 -5.78 -4.98
CA SER A 181 -11.00 -4.62 -4.83
C SER A 181 -10.40 -3.64 -3.82
N ILE A 182 -10.20 -2.40 -4.27
CA ILE A 182 -9.70 -1.29 -3.47
C ILE A 182 -10.90 -0.45 -3.04
N GLN A 183 -11.04 -0.21 -1.74
CA GLN A 183 -12.17 0.52 -1.16
C GLN A 183 -11.69 1.73 -0.36
N PHE A 184 -12.06 2.91 -0.83
CA PHE A 184 -11.91 4.16 -0.10
C PHE A 184 -13.29 4.62 0.39
N ASN A 185 -13.46 4.74 1.71
CA ASN A 185 -14.72 5.20 2.32
C ASN A 185 -14.45 6.44 3.19
N GLY A 186 -14.80 7.64 2.72
CA GLY A 186 -14.50 8.90 3.41
C GLY A 186 -15.76 9.67 3.78
N ASN A 187 -15.66 10.51 4.82
CA ASN A 187 -16.69 11.47 5.17
C ASN A 187 -16.02 12.83 5.42
N LYS A 188 -15.83 13.62 4.34
CA LYS A 188 -15.07 14.89 4.26
C LYS A 188 -13.56 14.71 4.38
N SER A 189 -13.02 13.73 3.67
CA SER A 189 -11.61 13.33 3.79
C SER A 189 -10.84 13.79 2.56
N ALA A 190 -9.73 14.50 2.77
CA ALA A 190 -8.81 14.85 1.70
C ALA A 190 -7.86 13.68 1.45
N ALA A 191 -7.87 13.20 0.22
CA ALA A 191 -7.10 12.08 -0.27
C ALA A 191 -6.10 12.55 -1.32
N ALA A 192 -4.81 12.55 -0.99
CA ALA A 192 -3.76 12.77 -1.97
C ALA A 192 -3.11 11.43 -2.30
N LEU A 193 -3.18 11.03 -3.57
CA LEU A 193 -2.38 9.95 -4.12
C LEU A 193 -1.41 10.57 -5.13
N SER A 194 -0.13 10.60 -4.82
CA SER A 194 0.91 11.01 -5.77
C SER A 194 1.54 9.77 -6.40
N GLY A 195 0.84 9.15 -7.35
CA GLY A 195 1.25 7.91 -8.00
C GLY A 195 0.13 7.27 -8.83
N MET A 196 0.33 6.03 -9.25
CA MET A 196 -0.70 5.25 -9.95
C MET A 196 -1.61 4.50 -8.97
N LEU A 197 -2.84 4.21 -9.39
CA LEU A 197 -3.76 3.30 -8.71
C LEU A 197 -4.11 2.19 -9.70
N ILE A 198 -3.71 0.96 -9.40
CA ILE A 198 -3.96 -0.22 -10.25
C ILE A 198 -4.68 -1.24 -9.39
N GLY A 199 -5.97 -1.46 -9.65
CA GLY A 199 -6.81 -2.40 -8.93
C GLY A 199 -7.74 -3.14 -9.88
N TYR A 200 -8.21 -4.32 -9.49
CA TYR A 200 -9.27 -5.01 -10.25
C TYR A 200 -10.56 -4.18 -10.25
N GLU A 201 -10.90 -3.65 -9.08
CA GLU A 201 -12.05 -2.77 -8.86
C GLU A 201 -11.65 -1.65 -7.90
N VAL A 202 -12.07 -0.41 -8.18
CA VAL A 202 -11.88 0.73 -7.27
C VAL A 202 -13.24 1.29 -6.86
N LYS A 203 -13.54 1.22 -5.56
CA LYS A 203 -14.76 1.75 -4.95
C LYS A 203 -14.45 3.00 -4.14
N LEU A 204 -15.08 4.12 -4.52
CA LEU A 204 -15.07 5.38 -3.78
C LEU A 204 -16.44 5.57 -3.15
N GLN A 205 -16.51 5.69 -1.81
CA GLN A 205 -17.77 5.87 -1.08
C GLN A 205 -17.69 7.06 -0.13
N GLY A 206 -18.79 7.83 -0.05
CA GLY A 206 -18.91 9.02 0.77
C GLY A 206 -18.28 10.27 0.15
N SER A 207 -17.91 11.26 0.97
CA SER A 207 -17.30 12.52 0.51
C SER A 207 -15.77 12.43 0.58
N ILE A 208 -15.15 12.10 -0.55
CA ILE A 208 -13.70 11.97 -0.73
C ILE A 208 -13.24 12.94 -1.81
N ASP A 209 -12.24 13.77 -1.50
CA ASP A 209 -11.52 14.56 -2.50
C ASP A 209 -10.26 13.81 -2.90
N LEU A 210 -10.30 13.02 -3.98
CA LEU A 210 -9.16 12.28 -4.51
C LEU A 210 -8.35 13.11 -5.51
N LYS A 211 -7.19 13.58 -5.06
CA LYS A 211 -6.18 14.23 -5.91
C LYS A 211 -5.14 13.20 -6.33
N ILE A 212 -5.13 12.85 -7.61
CA ILE A 212 -4.08 12.01 -8.19
C ILE A 212 -3.04 12.88 -8.86
N THR A 213 -1.81 12.85 -8.35
CA THR A 213 -0.66 13.56 -8.94
C THR A 213 0.26 12.53 -9.55
N VAL A 214 0.22 12.39 -10.88
CA VAL A 214 1.13 11.49 -11.56
C VAL A 214 2.42 12.27 -11.86
N PRO A 215 3.61 11.71 -11.55
CA PRO A 215 4.86 12.38 -11.84
C PRO A 215 5.01 12.67 -13.35
N PRO A 216 5.69 13.77 -13.72
CA PRO A 216 6.00 14.05 -15.11
C PRO A 216 6.84 12.90 -15.66
N SER A 217 6.33 12.23 -16.69
CA SER A 217 7.06 11.15 -17.33
C SER A 217 8.19 11.74 -18.18
N THR A 218 9.41 11.25 -18.00
CA THR A 218 10.52 11.49 -18.95
C THR A 218 10.32 10.68 -20.22
N GLU A 219 9.56 9.59 -20.16
CA GLU A 219 8.97 8.92 -21.32
C GLU A 219 7.72 9.66 -21.79
N GLN A 220 7.47 9.70 -23.09
CA GLN A 220 6.34 10.38 -23.73
C GLN A 220 4.96 9.72 -23.46
N LYS A 221 4.66 9.29 -22.23
CA LYS A 221 3.37 8.67 -21.86
C LYS A 221 2.58 9.60 -20.96
N PRO A 222 1.35 9.99 -21.32
CA PRO A 222 0.58 10.89 -20.49
C PRO A 222 0.37 10.30 -19.10
N PRO A 223 0.33 11.14 -18.05
CA PRO A 223 -0.05 10.70 -16.72
C PRO A 223 -1.47 10.11 -16.76
N MET A 224 -1.64 8.83 -16.41
CA MET A 224 -2.92 8.13 -16.52
C MET A 224 -3.41 7.61 -15.18
N VAL A 225 -4.68 7.90 -14.88
CA VAL A 225 -5.45 7.29 -13.80
C VAL A 225 -6.31 6.19 -14.40
N TYR A 226 -6.13 4.94 -13.96
CA TYR A 226 -6.91 3.82 -14.44
C TYR A 226 -8.02 3.47 -13.45
N LEU A 227 -9.26 3.69 -13.86
CA LEU A 227 -10.44 3.21 -13.16
C LEU A 227 -11.06 2.14 -14.05
N THR A 228 -10.72 0.88 -13.82
CA THR A 228 -11.35 -0.25 -14.51
C THR A 228 -12.62 -0.67 -13.78
N LYS A 229 -13.61 -1.08 -14.56
CA LYS A 229 -14.98 -1.43 -14.12
C LYS A 229 -15.10 -2.93 -13.92
#